data_AF-A0A9W8XXE9-F1
#
_entry.id   AF-A0A9W8XXE9-F1
#
_cell.length_a   1.000
_cell.length_b   1.000
_cell.length_c   1.000
_cell.angle_alpha   90.00
_cell.angle_beta   90.00
_cell.angle_gamma   90.00
#
_symmetry.space_group_name_H-M   'P 1'
#
loop_
_entity.id
_entity.type
_entity.pdbx_description
1 polymer ?
#
loop_
_entity_poly.entity_id
_entity_poly.type
_entity_poly.pdbx_seq_one_letter_code
_entity_poly.pdbx_strand_id
1 'polypeptide(L)'
;MADAPLLGRANDRSRSTGSRIKNARNVDSHSSILHSIFKIFTGGLIAPADTTYATIMILLNSSDPEEQDNLTRQWREHKLEELSFIGVVSPLTAVCLVSTGSWDEISSKGWYIRAIWYSGIVFALFSVLTATQQTLRLHRLSAHKDGLHLTRLCLVRDRKPLDSEEGRAKLVPKPFQVWSWQSSMMFLLMAVACLLVGMLVLVWSAVVKETDNVTYDENLKLAVTFTTVLSLTVAYFFATQVSMMVGVSVE
;
A
#
# COMPACT_ATOMS: atom_id res chain seq x y z
N MET A 1 -47.85 -9.30 54.27
CA MET A 1 -49.02 -8.42 54.18
C MET A 1 -48.67 -7.39 53.10
N ALA A 2 -48.78 -7.67 51.80
CA ALA A 2 -49.99 -7.97 51.01
C ALA A 2 -51.08 -6.91 51.21
N ASP A 3 -51.17 -5.97 50.26
CA ASP A 3 -52.30 -5.17 49.78
C ASP A 3 -51.74 -4.32 48.61
N ALA A 4 -52.29 -4.17 47.40
CA ALA A 4 -53.54 -4.60 46.79
C ALA A 4 -53.36 -4.62 45.24
N PRO A 5 -54.21 -5.35 44.48
CA PRO A 5 -54.25 -5.34 43.01
C PRO A 5 -55.44 -4.50 42.47
N LEU A 6 -55.35 -4.02 41.21
CA LEU A 6 -56.36 -4.17 40.13
C LEU A 6 -56.41 -3.00 39.10
N LEU A 7 -56.78 -3.40 37.87
CA LEU A 7 -57.22 -2.63 36.68
C LEU A 7 -56.07 -2.05 35.82
N GLY A 8 -56.02 -2.23 34.51
CA GLY A 8 -57.01 -2.73 33.58
C GLY A 8 -56.40 -3.04 32.20
N ARG A 9 -57.10 -3.95 31.54
CA ARG A 9 -56.93 -4.47 30.18
C ARG A 9 -57.14 -3.37 29.13
N ALA A 10 -56.18 -3.16 28.23
CA ALA A 10 -56.44 -2.58 26.92
C ALA A 10 -55.42 -3.08 25.89
N ASN A 11 -55.98 -3.82 24.95
CA ASN A 11 -55.39 -4.34 23.73
C ASN A 11 -55.35 -3.21 22.71
N ASP A 12 -54.17 -2.88 22.16
CA ASP A 12 -54.13 -2.21 20.85
C ASP A 12 -52.96 -2.70 19.99
N ARG A 13 -53.34 -3.46 18.97
CA ARG A 13 -52.55 -3.82 17.79
C ARG A 13 -52.75 -2.72 16.74
N SER A 14 -51.73 -1.95 16.46
CA SER A 14 -51.57 -1.20 15.21
C SER A 14 -50.07 -0.89 15.07
N ARG A 15 -49.25 -1.71 14.41
CA ARG A 15 -49.12 -1.90 12.96
C ARG A 15 -48.97 -0.57 12.18
N SER A 16 -47.86 0.13 12.42
CA SER A 16 -47.25 1.01 11.39
C SER A 16 -45.99 0.34 10.84
N THR A 17 -46.21 -0.42 9.77
CA THR A 17 -45.15 -0.94 8.90
C THR A 17 -44.69 0.22 8.00
N GLY A 18 -43.74 1.02 8.49
CA GLY A 18 -43.12 2.12 7.75
C GLY A 18 -41.71 1.74 7.33
N SER A 19 -41.58 1.22 6.12
CA SER A 19 -40.31 0.86 5.48
C SER A 19 -39.28 2.00 5.54
N ARG A 20 -38.13 1.76 6.17
CA ARG A 20 -36.91 2.54 5.93
C ARG A 20 -35.69 1.64 5.85
N ILE A 21 -35.74 0.67 4.94
CA ILE A 21 -34.55 0.01 4.40
C ILE A 21 -34.29 0.66 3.04
N LYS A 22 -33.49 1.72 3.01
CA LYS A 22 -32.84 2.20 1.78
C LYS A 22 -31.41 2.62 2.10
N ASN A 23 -30.50 2.04 1.32
CA ASN A 23 -29.14 2.50 1.00
C ASN A 23 -27.98 2.23 1.97
N ALA A 24 -27.72 0.95 2.30
CA ALA A 24 -26.36 0.51 2.65
C ALA A 24 -25.57 -0.08 1.46
N ARG A 25 -26.24 -0.42 0.35
CA ARG A 25 -25.68 -1.30 -0.70
C ARG A 25 -24.68 -0.65 -1.68
N ASN A 26 -24.45 0.67 -1.62
CA ASN A 26 -23.53 1.36 -2.55
C ASN A 26 -22.16 1.69 -1.90
N VAL A 27 -22.14 2.01 -0.60
CA VAL A 27 -20.89 2.31 0.12
C VAL A 27 -20.00 1.06 0.28
N ASP A 28 -20.62 -0.13 0.34
CA ASP A 28 -19.92 -1.41 0.47
C ASP A 28 -19.20 -1.84 -0.84
N SER A 29 -19.65 -1.35 -2.01
CA SER A 29 -19.01 -1.72 -3.29
C SER A 29 -17.69 -0.98 -3.50
N HIS A 30 -17.64 0.33 -3.19
CA HIS A 30 -16.39 1.09 -3.31
C HIS A 30 -15.37 0.69 -2.24
N SER A 31 -15.82 0.40 -1.02
CA SER A 31 -14.95 -0.06 0.06
C SER A 31 -14.42 -1.47 -0.20
N SER A 32 -15.23 -2.38 -0.76
CA SER A 32 -14.79 -3.74 -1.11
C SER A 32 -13.83 -3.76 -2.30
N ILE A 33 -14.00 -2.87 -3.30
CA ILE A 33 -13.04 -2.70 -4.40
C ILE A 33 -11.73 -2.10 -3.88
N LEU A 34 -11.79 -1.02 -3.09
CA LEU A 34 -10.58 -0.44 -2.47
C LEU A 34 -9.89 -1.42 -1.55
N HIS A 35 -10.62 -2.22 -0.78
CA HIS A 35 -10.05 -3.25 0.08
C HIS A 35 -9.50 -4.43 -0.73
N SER A 36 -10.09 -4.77 -1.88
CA SER A 36 -9.57 -5.82 -2.77
C SER A 36 -8.34 -5.35 -3.53
N ILE A 37 -8.34 -4.12 -4.04
CA ILE A 37 -7.16 -3.45 -4.60
C ILE A 37 -6.08 -3.37 -3.53
N PHE A 38 -6.41 -2.87 -2.33
CA PHE A 38 -5.48 -2.82 -1.21
C PHE A 38 -5.01 -4.23 -0.84
N LYS A 39 -5.84 -5.26 -0.82
CA LYS A 39 -5.44 -6.64 -0.50
C LYS A 39 -4.62 -7.30 -1.61
N ILE A 40 -4.83 -6.97 -2.89
CA ILE A 40 -4.02 -7.42 -4.02
C ILE A 40 -2.69 -6.67 -4.04
N PHE A 41 -2.68 -5.38 -3.70
CA PHE A 41 -1.46 -4.64 -3.45
C PHE A 41 -0.74 -5.17 -2.21
N THR A 42 -1.44 -5.48 -1.12
CA THR A 42 -0.86 -5.93 0.16
C THR A 42 -0.43 -7.39 0.13
N GLY A 43 -1.08 -8.24 -0.67
CA GLY A 43 -0.84 -9.68 -0.75
C GLY A 43 -0.17 -10.15 -2.05
N GLY A 44 -0.06 -9.28 -3.07
CA GLY A 44 0.57 -9.58 -4.37
C GLY A 44 1.74 -8.67 -4.69
N LEU A 45 1.61 -7.34 -4.46
CA LEU A 45 2.72 -6.39 -4.63
C LEU A 45 3.60 -6.26 -3.38
N ILE A 46 3.00 -6.44 -2.20
CA ILE A 46 3.58 -6.40 -0.85
C ILE A 46 3.59 -7.82 -0.25
N ALA A 47 3.39 -8.84 -1.09
CA ALA A 47 3.85 -10.21 -0.82
C ALA A 47 5.34 -10.29 -0.40
N PRO A 48 6.20 -9.30 -0.72
CA PRO A 48 7.47 -9.13 -0.06
C PRO A 48 7.42 -9.07 1.46
N ALA A 49 6.30 -8.75 2.12
CA ALA A 49 6.26 -8.80 3.58
C ALA A 49 6.46 -10.25 4.07
N ASP A 50 5.84 -11.24 3.43
CA ASP A 50 6.00 -12.65 3.81
C ASP A 50 7.37 -13.19 3.38
N THR A 51 7.86 -12.87 2.18
CA THR A 51 9.20 -13.32 1.74
C THR A 51 10.31 -12.57 2.48
N THR A 52 10.20 -11.25 2.70
CA THR A 52 11.14 -10.48 3.53
C THR A 52 11.08 -10.96 4.98
N TYR A 53 9.89 -11.26 5.52
CA TYR A 53 9.75 -11.83 6.86
C TYR A 53 10.39 -13.23 6.94
N ALA A 54 10.21 -14.08 5.92
CA ALA A 54 10.83 -15.40 5.83
C ALA A 54 12.36 -15.30 5.70
N THR A 55 12.89 -14.43 4.84
CA THR A 55 14.33 -14.17 4.71
C THR A 55 14.90 -13.66 6.03
N ILE A 56 14.21 -12.73 6.70
CA ILE A 56 14.60 -12.24 8.02
C ILE A 56 14.57 -13.39 9.04
N MET A 57 13.54 -14.24 9.04
CA MET A 57 13.43 -15.38 9.94
C MET A 57 14.57 -16.39 9.72
N ILE A 58 14.93 -16.69 8.47
CA ILE A 58 16.06 -17.56 8.12
C ILE A 58 17.36 -16.92 8.61
N LEU A 59 17.59 -15.65 8.27
CA LEU A 59 18.76 -14.87 8.69
C LEU A 59 18.90 -14.78 10.22
N LEU A 60 17.80 -14.83 10.98
CA LEU A 60 17.84 -14.82 12.44
C LEU A 60 18.08 -16.22 13.06
N ASN A 61 17.66 -17.29 12.38
CA ASN A 61 17.67 -18.65 12.95
C ASN A 61 18.71 -19.59 12.30
N SER A 62 19.53 -19.13 11.33
CA SER A 62 20.64 -19.92 10.78
C SER A 62 21.55 -20.46 11.88
N SER A 63 21.91 -21.74 11.76
CA SER A 63 22.60 -22.48 12.81
C SER A 63 24.08 -22.13 12.95
N ASP A 64 24.70 -21.63 11.87
CA ASP A 64 26.11 -21.24 11.79
C ASP A 64 26.27 -19.71 11.87
N PRO A 65 27.08 -19.17 12.82
CA PRO A 65 27.29 -17.73 12.96
C PRO A 65 27.92 -17.07 11.72
N GLU A 66 28.78 -17.78 10.98
CA GLU A 66 29.45 -17.22 9.80
C GLU A 66 28.48 -17.09 8.61
N GLU A 67 27.68 -18.12 8.36
CA GLU A 67 26.57 -18.07 7.40
C GLU A 67 25.56 -16.97 7.76
N GLN A 68 25.24 -16.84 9.05
CA GLN A 68 24.34 -15.80 9.54
C GLN A 68 24.85 -14.39 9.21
N ASP A 69 26.15 -14.15 9.41
CA ASP A 69 26.84 -12.89 9.10
C ASP A 69 26.82 -12.60 7.60
N ASN A 70 27.07 -13.60 6.77
CA ASN A 70 27.00 -13.46 5.32
C ASN A 70 25.58 -13.10 4.84
N LEU A 71 24.55 -13.82 5.31
CA LEU A 71 23.15 -13.54 4.96
C LEU A 71 22.71 -12.14 5.41
N THR A 72 23.16 -11.71 6.60
CA THR A 72 22.88 -10.36 7.11
C THR A 72 23.53 -9.27 6.27
N ARG A 73 24.75 -9.52 5.78
CA ARG A 73 25.46 -8.61 4.89
C ARG A 73 24.74 -8.48 3.55
N GLN A 74 24.38 -9.60 2.93
CA GLN A 74 23.66 -9.63 1.65
C GLN A 74 22.30 -8.94 1.73
N TRP A 75 21.50 -9.26 2.76
CA TRP A 75 20.20 -8.60 2.95
C TRP A 75 20.34 -7.07 3.06
N ARG A 76 21.33 -6.61 3.81
CA ARG A 76 21.60 -5.18 4.00
C ARG A 76 22.01 -4.52 2.69
N GLU A 77 22.89 -5.15 1.92
CA GLU A 77 23.36 -4.63 0.63
C GLU A 77 22.20 -4.52 -0.37
N HIS A 78 21.38 -5.56 -0.52
CA HIS A 78 20.19 -5.52 -1.36
C HIS A 78 19.18 -4.46 -0.93
N LYS A 79 18.97 -4.27 0.39
CA LYS A 79 18.12 -3.18 0.87
C LYS A 79 18.71 -1.80 0.62
N LEU A 80 20.02 -1.63 0.71
CA LEU A 80 20.66 -0.37 0.38
C LEU A 80 20.49 -0.03 -1.12
N GLU A 81 20.64 -1.03 -1.99
CA GLU A 81 20.41 -0.90 -3.43
C GLU A 81 18.95 -0.50 -3.73
N GLU A 82 17.98 -1.18 -3.11
CA GLU A 82 16.55 -0.86 -3.24
C GLU A 82 16.26 0.59 -2.80
N LEU A 83 16.80 1.03 -1.68
CA LEU A 83 16.60 2.39 -1.18
C LEU A 83 17.26 3.45 -2.07
N SER A 84 18.42 3.14 -2.65
CA SER A 84 19.08 4.00 -3.63
C SER A 84 18.23 4.17 -4.88
N PHE A 85 17.67 3.07 -5.38
CA PHE A 85 16.74 3.08 -6.52
C PHE A 85 15.49 3.94 -6.20
N ILE A 86 14.86 3.75 -5.03
CA ILE A 86 13.71 4.57 -4.60
C ILE A 86 14.09 6.05 -4.48
N GLY A 87 15.32 6.35 -4.04
CA GLY A 87 15.87 7.70 -3.97
C GLY A 87 15.96 8.40 -5.33
N VAL A 88 16.12 7.65 -6.42
CA VAL A 88 16.13 8.18 -7.80
C VAL A 88 14.72 8.27 -8.39
N VAL A 89 13.88 7.24 -8.19
CA VAL A 89 12.55 7.16 -8.81
C VAL A 89 11.53 8.09 -8.15
N SER A 90 11.63 8.32 -6.84
CA SER A 90 10.66 9.16 -6.12
C SER A 90 10.68 10.63 -6.58
N PRO A 91 11.85 11.30 -6.72
CA PRO A 91 11.92 12.64 -7.29
C PRO A 91 11.41 12.73 -8.74
N LEU A 92 11.73 11.73 -9.58
CA LEU A 92 11.22 11.70 -10.97
C LEU A 92 9.69 11.62 -11.01
N THR A 93 9.11 10.82 -10.11
CA THR A 93 7.65 10.72 -9.96
C THR A 93 7.05 12.05 -9.47
N ALA A 94 7.70 12.73 -8.52
CA ALA A 94 7.28 14.04 -8.05
C ALA A 94 7.34 15.10 -9.18
N VAL A 95 8.39 15.10 -10.00
CA VAL A 95 8.52 16.00 -11.15
C VAL A 95 7.42 15.75 -12.17
N CYS A 96 7.09 14.48 -12.46
CA CYS A 96 5.98 14.14 -13.34
C CYS A 96 4.64 14.64 -12.79
N LEU A 97 4.39 14.49 -11.49
CA LEU A 97 3.20 15.01 -10.80
C LEU A 97 3.11 16.54 -10.90
N VAL A 98 4.21 17.25 -10.68
CA VAL A 98 4.23 18.72 -10.78
C VAL A 98 4.03 19.19 -12.22
N SER A 99 4.71 18.55 -13.18
CA SER A 99 4.63 18.91 -14.61
C SER A 99 3.26 18.67 -15.20
N THR A 100 2.58 17.61 -14.77
CA THR A 100 1.20 17.34 -15.20
C THR A 100 0.23 18.23 -14.44
N GLY A 101 0.46 18.46 -13.15
CA GLY A 101 -0.35 19.30 -12.26
C GLY A 101 -0.37 20.79 -12.61
N SER A 102 0.61 21.29 -13.36
CA SER A 102 0.73 22.70 -13.75
C SER A 102 -0.11 23.09 -14.97
N TRP A 103 -0.82 22.14 -15.59
CA TRP A 103 -1.68 22.44 -16.73
C TRP A 103 -2.86 23.33 -16.30
N ASP A 104 -3.12 24.37 -17.10
CA ASP A 104 -4.15 25.38 -16.80
C ASP A 104 -5.56 24.74 -16.70
N GLU A 105 -5.76 23.63 -17.40
CA GLU A 105 -6.95 22.79 -17.31
C GLU A 105 -7.23 22.31 -15.89
N ILE A 106 -6.21 22.00 -15.09
CA ILE A 106 -6.32 21.50 -13.72
C ILE A 106 -6.66 22.63 -12.75
N SER A 107 -6.12 23.82 -13.02
CA SER A 107 -6.46 25.02 -12.29
C SER A 107 -7.96 25.34 -12.45
N SER A 108 -8.55 25.20 -13.63
CA SER A 108 -9.98 25.51 -13.78
C SER A 108 -10.96 24.49 -13.16
N LYS A 109 -10.48 23.35 -12.65
CA LYS A 109 -11.31 22.23 -12.19
C LYS A 109 -11.51 22.22 -10.67
N GLY A 110 -12.40 21.34 -10.20
CA GLY A 110 -12.81 21.26 -8.79
C GLY A 110 -11.65 20.99 -7.81
N TRP A 111 -11.79 21.48 -6.58
CA TRP A 111 -10.78 21.40 -5.52
C TRP A 111 -10.27 19.98 -5.24
N TYR A 112 -11.12 18.96 -5.45
CA TYR A 112 -10.81 17.55 -5.23
C TYR A 112 -9.74 17.02 -6.20
N ILE A 113 -9.71 17.50 -7.45
CA ILE A 113 -8.68 17.14 -8.44
C ILE A 113 -7.34 17.76 -8.03
N ARG A 114 -7.34 19.01 -7.57
CA ARG A 114 -6.09 19.62 -7.07
C ARG A 114 -5.56 18.90 -5.82
N ALA A 115 -6.47 18.49 -4.93
CA ALA A 115 -6.11 17.76 -3.72
C ALA A 115 -5.44 16.40 -4.01
N ILE A 116 -5.92 15.64 -5.00
CA ILE A 116 -5.30 14.35 -5.36
C ILE A 116 -3.87 14.58 -5.90
N TRP A 117 -3.63 15.60 -6.72
CA TRP A 117 -2.26 15.95 -7.18
C TRP A 117 -1.33 16.34 -6.03
N TYR A 118 -1.77 17.24 -5.16
CA TYR A 118 -0.95 17.66 -4.01
C TYR A 118 -0.66 16.49 -3.08
N SER A 119 -1.62 15.60 -2.85
CA SER A 119 -1.39 14.40 -2.04
C SER A 119 -0.37 13.45 -2.66
N GLY A 120 -0.37 13.28 -3.99
CA GLY A 120 0.64 12.51 -4.71
C GLY A 120 2.05 13.08 -4.55
N ILE A 121 2.19 14.41 -4.62
CA ILE A 121 3.47 15.10 -4.42
C ILE A 121 3.98 14.87 -2.99
N VAL A 122 3.10 15.01 -2.00
CA VAL A 122 3.43 14.75 -0.58
C VAL A 122 3.91 13.31 -0.42
N PHE A 123 3.20 12.32 -0.96
CA PHE A 123 3.63 10.92 -0.89
C PHE A 123 4.99 10.68 -1.56
N ALA A 124 5.26 11.28 -2.71
CA ALA A 124 6.56 11.17 -3.37
C ALA A 124 7.70 11.78 -2.53
N LEU A 125 7.47 12.92 -1.87
CA LEU A 125 8.43 13.56 -0.97
C LEU A 125 8.69 12.73 0.29
N PHE A 126 7.63 12.18 0.89
CA PHE A 126 7.78 11.28 2.04
C PHE A 126 8.48 9.97 1.68
N SER A 127 8.28 9.47 0.45
CA SER A 127 9.01 8.30 -0.06
C SER A 127 10.52 8.54 -0.06
N VAL A 128 11.00 9.62 -0.71
CA VAL A 128 12.44 9.94 -0.79
C VAL A 128 13.03 10.28 0.58
N LEU A 129 12.29 11.00 1.43
CA LEU A 129 12.73 11.32 2.78
C LEU A 129 12.90 10.05 3.61
N THR A 130 11.92 9.14 3.55
CA THR A 130 11.96 7.86 4.25
C THR A 130 13.11 6.99 3.72
N ALA A 131 13.31 6.92 2.40
CA ALA A 131 14.42 6.19 1.80
C ALA A 131 15.77 6.70 2.32
N THR A 132 15.95 8.01 2.33
CA THR A 132 17.17 8.67 2.80
C THR A 132 17.40 8.42 4.29
N GLN A 133 16.36 8.52 5.12
CA GLN A 133 16.46 8.24 6.56
C GLN A 133 16.82 6.78 6.83
N GLN A 134 16.24 5.84 6.09
CA GLN A 134 16.57 4.41 6.19
C GLN A 134 18.01 4.15 5.74
N THR A 135 18.45 4.71 4.61
CA THR A 135 19.83 4.63 4.10
C THR A 135 20.85 5.16 5.09
N LEU A 136 20.63 6.34 5.67
CA LEU A 136 21.55 6.93 6.65
C LEU A 136 21.65 6.08 7.92
N ARG A 137 20.53 5.55 8.41
CA ARG A 137 20.53 4.63 9.56
C ARG A 137 21.31 3.36 9.23
N LEU A 138 21.11 2.80 8.04
CA LEU A 138 21.79 1.58 7.60
C LEU A 138 23.30 1.80 7.40
N HIS A 139 23.70 2.96 6.86
CA HIS A 139 25.09 3.34 6.69
C HIS A 139 25.80 3.52 8.04
N ARG A 140 25.15 4.23 8.99
CA ARG A 140 25.67 4.39 10.36
C ARG A 140 25.80 3.06 11.09
N LEU A 141 24.88 2.13 10.84
CA LEU A 141 24.90 0.78 11.39
C LEU A 141 26.03 -0.06 10.78
N SER A 142 26.29 0.11 9.48
CA SER A 142 27.38 -0.58 8.77
C SER A 142 28.77 -0.10 9.18
N ALA A 143 28.90 1.15 9.64
CA ALA A 143 30.17 1.70 10.09
C ALA A 143 30.57 1.27 11.53
N HIS A 144 29.68 0.58 12.24
CA HIS A 144 29.94 0.13 13.61
C HIS A 144 30.67 -1.23 13.61
N LYS A 145 31.64 -1.40 14.53
CA LYS A 145 32.46 -2.62 14.66
C LYS A 145 31.60 -3.89 14.83
N ASP A 146 30.47 -3.77 15.52
CA ASP A 146 29.48 -4.84 15.71
C ASP A 146 28.19 -4.59 14.91
N GLY A 147 28.31 -3.92 13.75
CA GLY A 147 27.17 -3.46 12.95
C GLY A 147 26.20 -4.57 12.57
N LEU A 148 26.69 -5.76 12.23
CA LEU A 148 25.84 -6.92 11.93
C LEU A 148 25.04 -7.40 13.14
N HIS A 149 25.68 -7.49 14.31
CA HIS A 149 25.04 -7.87 15.55
C HIS A 149 23.97 -6.84 15.97
N LEU A 150 24.26 -5.55 15.81
CA LEU A 150 23.33 -4.46 16.12
C LEU A 150 22.15 -4.41 15.13
N THR A 151 22.37 -4.79 13.86
CA THR A 151 21.30 -4.94 12.87
C THR A 151 20.33 -6.06 13.29
N ARG A 152 20.86 -7.19 13.75
CA ARG A 152 20.04 -8.29 14.27
C ARG A 152 19.28 -7.90 15.54
N LEU A 153 19.93 -7.23 16.48
CA LEU A 153 19.29 -6.72 17.69
C LEU A 153 18.17 -5.73 17.36
N CYS A 154 18.36 -4.87 16.36
CA CYS A 154 17.29 -4.02 15.87
C CYS A 154 16.13 -4.85 15.34
N LEU A 155 16.37 -5.95 14.59
CA LEU A 155 15.32 -6.81 13.99
C LEU A 155 14.58 -7.74 14.98
N VAL A 156 15.16 -8.01 16.15
CA VAL A 156 14.59 -8.90 17.19
C VAL A 156 13.72 -8.10 18.16
N ARG A 157 12.47 -8.53 18.43
CA ARG A 157 11.66 -7.97 19.55
C ARG A 157 11.88 -8.66 20.85
N ASP A 158 11.79 -9.98 20.81
CA ASP A 158 11.59 -10.82 21.96
C ASP A 158 12.28 -12.15 21.66
N ARG A 159 13.12 -12.58 22.59
CA ARG A 159 13.48 -13.99 22.72
C ARG A 159 12.26 -14.71 23.30
N LYS A 160 11.28 -15.05 22.47
CA LYS A 160 10.23 -15.97 22.93
C LYS A 160 10.79 -17.39 22.84
N PRO A 161 10.83 -18.15 23.95
CA PRO A 161 11.03 -19.58 23.87
C PRO A 161 9.75 -20.17 23.28
N LEU A 162 9.68 -20.30 21.95
CA LEU A 162 8.72 -21.23 21.36
C LEU A 162 9.31 -22.63 21.51
N ASP A 163 8.59 -23.51 22.20
CA ASP A 163 8.85 -24.95 22.27
C ASP A 163 9.01 -25.51 20.85
N SER A 164 10.25 -25.73 20.47
CA SER A 164 10.64 -26.56 19.34
C SER A 164 11.56 -27.60 19.96
N GLU A 165 11.30 -28.88 19.73
CA GLU A 165 11.92 -30.08 20.35
C GLU A 165 13.47 -30.16 20.35
N GLU A 166 14.18 -29.11 19.91
CA GLU A 166 15.65 -29.04 19.80
C GLU A 166 16.30 -27.94 20.67
N GLY A 167 15.58 -27.35 21.64
CA GLY A 167 16.21 -26.53 22.68
C GLY A 167 16.85 -25.19 22.24
N ARG A 168 16.64 -24.73 21.00
CA ARG A 168 17.00 -23.37 20.55
C ARG A 168 15.77 -22.48 20.47
N ALA A 169 15.79 -21.38 21.23
CA ALA A 169 14.72 -20.36 21.19
C ALA A 169 14.67 -19.69 19.80
N LYS A 170 13.59 -19.91 19.05
CA LYS A 170 13.36 -19.27 17.74
C LYS A 170 13.12 -17.78 17.93
N LEU A 171 13.90 -16.95 17.24
CA LEU A 171 13.75 -15.49 17.28
C LEU A 171 12.65 -15.07 16.29
N VAL A 172 11.63 -14.37 16.79
CA VAL A 172 10.48 -13.92 15.98
C VAL A 172 10.64 -12.43 15.62
N PRO A 173 10.58 -12.06 14.32
CA PRO A 173 10.68 -10.67 13.89
C PRO A 173 9.43 -9.85 14.24
N LYS A 174 9.59 -8.54 14.48
CA LYS A 174 8.45 -7.61 14.67
C LYS A 174 7.73 -7.38 13.34
N PRO A 175 6.42 -7.64 13.23
CA PRO A 175 5.68 -7.28 12.01
C PRO A 175 5.70 -5.77 11.75
N PHE A 176 5.66 -4.94 12.81
CA PHE A 176 5.73 -3.49 12.68
C PHE A 176 7.07 -2.98 12.14
N GLN A 177 8.16 -3.70 12.42
CA GLN A 177 9.47 -3.29 11.93
C GLN A 177 9.65 -3.62 10.46
N VAL A 178 9.16 -4.78 10.01
CA VAL A 178 9.08 -5.11 8.58
C VAL A 178 8.26 -4.06 7.84
N TRP A 179 7.14 -3.62 8.42
CA TRP A 179 6.34 -2.54 7.88
C TRP A 179 7.10 -1.22 7.78
N SER A 180 7.90 -0.88 8.80
CA SER A 180 8.75 0.32 8.79
C SER A 180 9.93 0.25 7.81
N TRP A 181 10.38 -0.95 7.41
CA TRP A 181 11.40 -1.08 6.35
C TRP A 181 10.78 -0.96 4.96
N GLN A 182 9.56 -1.47 4.79
CA GLN A 182 8.82 -1.42 3.53
C GLN A 182 8.09 -0.08 3.29
N SER A 183 8.06 0.83 4.28
CA SER A 183 7.28 2.07 4.21
C SER A 183 7.70 3.02 3.08
N SER A 184 8.97 3.04 2.70
CA SER A 184 9.45 3.89 1.60
C SER A 184 8.83 3.47 0.26
N MET A 185 8.82 2.18 -0.03
CA MET A 185 8.17 1.63 -1.23
C MET A 185 6.65 1.89 -1.23
N MET A 186 6.02 1.86 -0.06
CA MET A 186 4.58 2.14 0.10
C MET A 186 4.22 3.57 -0.26
N PHE A 187 5.01 4.54 0.19
CA PHE A 187 4.77 5.94 -0.17
C PHE A 187 4.99 6.18 -1.66
N LEU A 188 6.00 5.56 -2.28
CA LEU A 188 6.22 5.66 -3.72
C LEU A 188 5.03 5.10 -4.50
N LEU A 189 4.57 3.90 -4.12
CA LEU A 189 3.44 3.25 -4.77
C LEU A 189 2.16 4.07 -4.65
N MET A 190 1.89 4.63 -3.46
CA MET A 190 0.74 5.51 -3.25
C MET A 190 0.83 6.77 -4.11
N ALA A 191 2.03 7.36 -4.29
CA ALA A 191 2.23 8.50 -5.17
C ALA A 191 1.91 8.16 -6.64
N VAL A 192 2.38 7.00 -7.12
CA VAL A 192 2.10 6.52 -8.49
C VAL A 192 0.60 6.23 -8.67
N ALA A 193 -0.03 5.55 -7.72
CA ALA A 193 -1.47 5.28 -7.76
C ALA A 193 -2.28 6.59 -7.79
N CYS A 194 -1.88 7.56 -6.99
CA CYS A 194 -2.47 8.89 -6.95
C CYS A 194 -2.34 9.62 -8.30
N LEU A 195 -1.18 9.51 -8.96
CA LEU A 195 -0.96 10.04 -10.31
C LEU A 195 -1.89 9.36 -11.33
N LEU A 196 -2.00 8.02 -11.33
CA LEU A 196 -2.83 7.29 -12.28
C LEU A 196 -4.32 7.59 -12.10
N VAL A 197 -4.81 7.58 -10.86
CA VAL A 197 -6.20 7.92 -10.54
C VAL A 197 -6.48 9.37 -10.87
N GLY A 198 -5.53 10.26 -10.57
CA GLY A 198 -5.61 11.66 -10.99
C GLY A 198 -5.84 11.77 -12.49
N MET A 199 -4.92 11.23 -13.30
CA MET A 199 -4.98 11.34 -14.76
C MET A 199 -6.28 10.76 -15.33
N LEU A 200 -6.78 9.63 -14.79
CA LEU A 200 -8.08 9.08 -15.15
C LEU A 200 -9.23 10.07 -14.91
N VAL A 201 -9.28 10.67 -13.72
CA VAL A 201 -10.32 11.64 -13.36
C VAL A 201 -10.24 12.88 -14.25
N LEU A 202 -9.05 13.37 -14.59
CA LEU A 202 -8.90 14.51 -15.49
C LEU A 202 -9.44 14.23 -16.88
N VAL A 203 -9.03 13.12 -17.48
CA VAL A 203 -9.45 12.71 -18.81
C VAL A 203 -10.97 12.54 -18.87
N TRP A 204 -11.58 11.91 -17.86
CA TRP A 204 -13.03 11.74 -17.81
C TRP A 204 -13.77 13.06 -17.52
N SER A 205 -13.17 13.93 -16.71
CA SER A 205 -13.72 15.27 -16.43
C SER A 205 -13.65 16.21 -17.63
N ALA A 206 -12.77 15.96 -18.61
CA ALA A 206 -12.78 16.65 -19.89
C ALA A 206 -13.97 16.22 -20.74
N VAL A 207 -14.23 14.91 -20.85
CA VAL A 207 -15.37 14.36 -21.62
C VAL A 207 -16.72 14.84 -21.09
N VAL A 208 -16.93 14.81 -19.77
CA VAL A 208 -18.22 15.19 -19.16
C VAL A 208 -18.54 16.68 -19.35
N LYS A 209 -17.52 17.57 -19.35
CA LYS A 209 -17.73 19.01 -19.55
C LYS A 209 -18.07 19.34 -21.01
N GLU A 210 -17.52 18.58 -21.95
CA GLU A 210 -17.79 18.74 -23.39
C GLU A 210 -19.15 18.15 -23.82
N THR A 211 -19.76 17.31 -22.99
CA THR A 211 -21.06 16.67 -23.26
C THR A 211 -22.21 17.67 -23.50
N ASP A 212 -22.04 18.92 -23.08
CA ASP A 212 -23.02 20.01 -23.30
C ASP A 212 -22.96 20.60 -24.72
N ASN A 213 -21.93 20.29 -25.52
CA ASN A 213 -21.77 20.71 -26.91
C ASN A 213 -21.63 19.50 -27.85
N VAL A 214 -22.33 19.52 -28.98
CA VAL A 214 -22.56 18.39 -29.92
C VAL A 214 -21.28 17.86 -30.64
N THR A 215 -20.10 18.38 -30.33
CA THR A 215 -18.81 18.01 -30.96
C THR A 215 -18.19 16.78 -30.28
N TYR A 216 -18.85 15.64 -30.42
CA TYR A 216 -18.70 14.47 -29.55
C TYR A 216 -17.47 13.57 -29.79
N ASP A 217 -16.65 13.80 -30.81
CA ASP A 217 -15.88 12.71 -31.39
C ASP A 217 -14.39 12.65 -30.97
N GLU A 218 -13.74 13.76 -30.66
CA GLU A 218 -12.28 13.78 -30.40
C GLU A 218 -11.90 13.49 -28.94
N ASN A 219 -12.54 14.17 -27.99
CA ASN A 219 -12.27 14.00 -26.55
C ASN A 219 -12.68 12.63 -26.03
N LEU A 220 -13.76 12.06 -26.58
CA LEU A 220 -14.19 10.70 -26.26
C LEU A 220 -13.18 9.66 -26.75
N LYS A 221 -12.66 9.82 -27.98
CA LYS A 221 -11.60 8.96 -28.52
C LYS A 221 -10.33 9.03 -27.67
N LEU A 222 -9.92 10.22 -27.25
CA LEU A 222 -8.78 10.41 -26.35
C LEU A 222 -9.00 9.68 -25.01
N ALA A 223 -10.19 9.80 -24.44
CA ALA A 223 -10.49 9.17 -23.15
C ALA A 223 -10.56 7.64 -23.22
N VAL A 224 -11.18 7.10 -24.27
CA VAL A 224 -11.26 5.65 -24.50
C VAL A 224 -9.89 5.07 -24.80
N THR A 225 -9.07 5.73 -25.61
CA THR A 225 -7.70 5.28 -25.91
C THR A 225 -6.82 5.30 -24.66
N PHE A 226 -6.85 6.38 -23.88
CA PHE A 226 -6.09 6.49 -22.63
C PHE A 226 -6.49 5.39 -21.61
N THR A 227 -7.80 5.21 -21.37
CA THR A 227 -8.30 4.18 -20.44
C THR A 227 -7.98 2.77 -20.90
N THR A 228 -8.05 2.50 -22.21
CA THR A 228 -7.69 1.20 -22.79
C THR A 228 -6.22 0.88 -22.59
N VAL A 229 -5.33 1.83 -22.90
CA VAL A 229 -3.88 1.67 -22.72
C VAL A 229 -3.55 1.50 -21.24
N LEU A 230 -4.10 2.34 -20.37
CA LEU A 230 -3.88 2.24 -18.93
C LEU A 230 -4.33 0.87 -18.38
N SER A 231 -5.53 0.42 -18.76
CA SER A 231 -6.04 -0.89 -18.33
C SER A 231 -5.15 -2.03 -18.83
N LEU A 232 -4.65 -1.96 -20.06
CA LEU A 232 -3.75 -2.98 -20.61
C LEU A 232 -2.41 -3.00 -19.88
N THR A 233 -1.81 -1.84 -19.61
CA THR A 233 -0.54 -1.74 -18.88
C THR A 233 -0.68 -2.22 -17.44
N VAL A 234 -1.77 -1.87 -16.76
CA VAL A 234 -2.05 -2.35 -15.40
C VAL A 234 -2.27 -3.86 -15.40
N ALA A 235 -3.02 -4.40 -16.35
CA ALA A 235 -3.22 -5.85 -16.48
C ALA A 235 -1.91 -6.59 -16.76
N TYR A 236 -1.07 -6.07 -17.65
CA TYR A 236 0.25 -6.62 -17.94
C TYR A 236 1.16 -6.61 -16.70
N PHE A 237 1.14 -5.52 -15.94
CA PHE A 237 1.89 -5.41 -14.70
C PHE A 237 1.45 -6.48 -13.69
N PHE A 238 0.14 -6.63 -13.44
CA PHE A 238 -0.36 -7.67 -12.55
C PHE A 238 -0.07 -9.09 -13.06
N ALA A 239 -0.18 -9.33 -14.37
CA ALA A 239 0.16 -10.62 -14.97
C ALA A 239 1.64 -10.97 -14.74
N THR A 240 2.54 -9.98 -14.83
CA THR A 240 3.96 -10.15 -14.54
C THR A 240 4.19 -10.50 -13.07
N GLN A 241 3.52 -9.82 -12.14
CA GLN A 241 3.62 -10.10 -10.71
C GLN A 241 3.13 -11.51 -10.37
N VAL A 242 1.96 -11.90 -10.91
CA VAL A 242 1.41 -13.25 -10.73
C VAL A 242 2.33 -14.31 -11.32
N SER A 243 2.90 -14.07 -12.50
CA SER A 243 3.85 -15.00 -13.12
C SER A 243 5.09 -15.22 -12.27
N MET A 244 5.62 -14.18 -11.62
CA MET A 244 6.76 -14.30 -10.71
C MET A 244 6.40 -15.06 -9.44
N MET A 245 5.21 -14.85 -8.88
CA MET A 245 4.75 -15.57 -7.69
C MET A 245 4.49 -17.06 -7.94
N VAL A 246 3.97 -17.41 -9.12
CA VAL A 246 3.77 -18.82 -9.50
C VAL A 246 5.10 -19.54 -9.63
N GLY A 247 6.14 -18.88 -10.17
CA GLY A 247 7.48 -19.46 -10.26
C GLY A 247 8.06 -19.89 -8.91
N VAL A 248 7.80 -19.13 -7.84
CA VAL A 248 8.28 -19.42 -6.48
C VAL A 248 7.53 -20.58 -5.80
N SER A 249 6.33 -20.94 -6.26
CA SER A 249 5.57 -22.08 -5.69
C SER A 249 5.88 -23.43 -6.35
N VAL A 250 6.71 -23.44 -7.40
CA VAL A 250 7.03 -24.64 -8.20
C VAL A 250 8.39 -25.26 -7.79
N GLU A 251 9.19 -24.57 -6.98
CA GLU A 251 10.37 -25.11 -6.29
C GLU A 251 10.05 -25.51 -4.85
#